data_AF-A0A0P7BG63-F1
#
_entry.id   AF-A0A0P7BG63-F1
#
_cell.length_a   1.000
_cell.length_b   1.000
_cell.length_c   1.000
_cell.angle_alpha   90.00
_cell.angle_beta   90.00
_cell.angle_gamma   90.00
#
_symmetry.space_group_name_H-M   'P 1'
#
loop_
_entity.id
_entity.type
_entity.pdbx_description
1 polymer ?
#
loop_
_entity_poly.entity_id
_entity_poly.type
_entity_poly.pdbx_seq_one_letter_code
_entity_poly.pdbx_strand_id
1 'polypeptide(L)'
;MNWSAFLRKNGYYVYSSLFLLVWLTFFDGANFITQFKLWNKLQDYEAQIEYYDEELAKLKEKERAILSDKDALETYGREKYLMKKEGETVFVIVDENGEMMEEVE
;
A
#
# COMPACT_ATOMS: atom_id res chain seq x y z
N MET A 1 -29.24 51.93 -13.00
CA MET A 1 -29.93 50.62 -12.95
C MET A 1 -29.98 50.18 -11.50
N ASN A 2 -31.17 50.15 -10.89
CA ASN A 2 -31.34 50.08 -9.44
C ASN A 2 -31.26 48.64 -8.94
N TRP A 3 -30.04 48.13 -8.79
CA TRP A 3 -29.76 46.72 -8.44
C TRP A 3 -30.37 46.29 -7.10
N SER A 4 -30.43 47.20 -6.12
CA SER A 4 -31.07 46.97 -4.81
C SER A 4 -32.58 46.73 -4.90
N ALA A 5 -33.28 47.39 -5.82
CA ALA A 5 -34.72 47.21 -6.03
C ALA A 5 -35.03 45.85 -6.69
N PHE A 6 -34.15 45.39 -7.58
CA PHE A 6 -34.26 44.07 -8.22
C PHE A 6 -34.00 42.94 -7.20
N LEU A 7 -32.96 43.06 -6.38
CA LEU A 7 -32.65 42.13 -5.29
C LEU A 7 -33.76 42.04 -4.26
N ARG A 8 -34.46 43.14 -3.96
CA ARG A 8 -35.58 43.12 -3.00
C ARG A 8 -36.86 42.49 -3.56
N LYS A 9 -37.11 42.60 -4.88
CA LYS A 9 -38.30 42.03 -5.55
C LYS A 9 -38.16 40.53 -5.84
N ASN A 10 -36.96 40.06 -6.16
CA ASN A 10 -36.65 38.65 -6.46
C ASN A 10 -35.81 37.97 -5.37
N GLY A 11 -35.70 38.58 -4.18
CA GLY A 11 -34.76 38.17 -3.14
C GLY A 11 -34.89 36.72 -2.72
N TYR A 12 -36.12 36.21 -2.65
CA TYR A 12 -36.37 34.79 -2.33
C TYR A 12 -35.64 33.84 -3.29
N TYR A 13 -35.70 34.09 -4.60
CA TYR A 13 -35.02 33.26 -5.60
C TYR A 13 -33.50 33.41 -5.55
N VAL A 14 -33.01 34.63 -5.31
CA VAL A 14 -31.57 34.90 -5.19
C VAL A 14 -30.99 34.21 -3.96
N TYR A 15 -31.62 34.37 -2.78
CA TYR A 15 -31.17 33.74 -1.55
C TYR A 15 -31.31 32.21 -1.61
N SER A 16 -32.39 31.68 -2.18
CA SER A 16 -32.57 30.23 -2.39
C SER A 16 -31.51 29.66 -3.33
N SER A 17 -31.22 30.35 -4.44
CA SER A 17 -30.16 29.93 -5.36
C SER A 17 -28.78 30.02 -4.73
N LEU A 18 -28.48 31.07 -3.95
CA LEU A 18 -27.21 31.19 -3.24
C LEU A 18 -27.04 30.11 -2.19
N PHE A 19 -28.10 29.83 -1.42
CA PHE A 19 -28.12 28.75 -0.44
C PHE A 19 -27.91 27.39 -1.10
N LEU A 20 -28.59 27.13 -2.22
CA LEU A 20 -28.42 25.90 -3.00
C LEU A 20 -27.00 25.78 -3.56
N LEU A 21 -26.40 26.86 -4.06
CA LEU A 21 -25.01 26.86 -4.52
C LEU A 21 -24.02 26.58 -3.40
N VAL A 22 -24.22 27.18 -2.22
CA VAL A 22 -23.41 26.89 -1.03
C VAL A 22 -23.62 25.45 -0.57
N TRP A 23 -24.85 24.95 -0.62
CA TRP A 23 -25.16 23.55 -0.28
C TRP A 23 -24.48 22.56 -1.25
N LEU A 24 -24.56 22.80 -2.56
CA LEU A 24 -23.91 21.96 -3.56
C LEU A 24 -22.37 22.01 -3.50
N THR A 25 -21.80 23.09 -2.99
CA THR A 25 -20.33 23.24 -2.91
C THR A 25 -19.73 22.77 -1.59
N PHE A 26 -20.46 22.86 -0.48
CA PHE A 26 -19.97 22.51 0.85
C PHE A 26 -20.59 21.24 1.46
N PHE A 27 -21.84 20.91 1.12
CA PHE A 27 -22.55 19.76 1.70
C PHE A 27 -22.65 18.57 0.73
N ASP A 28 -22.67 18.81 -0.58
CA ASP A 28 -22.70 17.72 -1.57
C ASP A 28 -21.33 16.99 -1.64
N GLY A 29 -21.36 15.70 -2.01
CA GLY A 29 -20.25 14.75 -1.91
C GLY A 29 -18.96 15.12 -2.66
N ALA A 30 -18.98 16.17 -3.47
CA ALA A 30 -17.81 16.82 -4.08
C ALA A 30 -16.99 17.65 -3.08
N ASN A 31 -16.92 17.20 -1.82
CA ASN A 31 -16.13 17.81 -0.77
C ASN A 31 -14.65 17.89 -1.18
N PHE A 32 -14.08 19.09 -1.14
CA PHE A 32 -12.65 19.33 -1.38
C PHE A 32 -11.75 18.44 -0.51
N ILE A 33 -12.20 18.14 0.71
CA ILE A 33 -11.55 17.21 1.65
C ILE A 33 -11.48 15.79 1.08
N THR A 34 -12.55 15.31 0.44
CA THR A 34 -12.58 13.98 -0.17
C THR A 34 -11.62 13.91 -1.34
N GLN A 35 -11.56 14.95 -2.17
CA GLN A 35 -10.63 15.00 -3.29
C GLN A 35 -9.18 15.01 -2.82
N PHE A 36 -8.87 15.76 -1.75
CA PHE A 36 -7.53 15.76 -1.14
C PHE A 36 -7.17 14.38 -0.57
N LYS A 37 -8.10 13.71 0.11
CA LYS A 37 -7.91 12.34 0.62
C LYS A 37 -7.66 11.35 -0.52
N LEU A 38 -8.39 11.47 -1.63
CA LEU A 38 -8.19 10.63 -2.81
C LEU A 38 -6.82 10.87 -3.45
N TRP A 39 -6.37 12.12 -3.52
CA TRP A 39 -5.04 12.45 -4.02
C TRP A 39 -3.93 11.86 -3.15
N ASN A 40 -4.03 11.97 -1.83
CA ASN A 40 -3.06 11.33 -0.93
C ASN A 40 -3.06 9.81 -1.06
N LYS A 41 -4.23 9.18 -1.19
CA LYS A 41 -4.31 7.74 -1.45
C LYS A 41 -3.67 7.35 -2.78
N LEU A 42 -3.84 8.18 -3.81
CA LEU A 42 -3.20 7.93 -5.11
C LEU A 42 -1.68 7.95 -4.98
N GLN A 43 -1.12 8.94 -4.28
CA GLN A 43 0.32 9.01 -4.01
C GLN A 43 0.82 7.81 -3.18
N ASP A 44 0.05 7.37 -2.18
CA ASP A 44 0.37 6.18 -1.39
C ASP A 44 0.39 4.90 -2.26
N TYR A 45 -0.58 4.74 -3.15
CA TYR A 45 -0.60 3.61 -4.09
C TYR A 45 0.56 3.66 -5.09
N GLU A 46 0.91 4.84 -5.61
CA GLU A 46 2.07 5.00 -6.50
C GLU A 46 3.38 4.62 -5.78
N ALA A 47 3.57 5.08 -4.54
CA ALA A 47 4.72 4.72 -3.73
C ALA A 47 4.78 3.20 -3.42
N GLN A 48 3.63 2.58 -3.16
CA GLN A 48 3.56 1.13 -2.96
C GLN A 48 3.96 0.37 -4.22
N ILE A 49 3.50 0.81 -5.40
CA ILE A 49 3.88 0.20 -6.68
C ILE A 49 5.39 0.26 -6.87
N GLU A 50 6.00 1.43 -6.69
CA GLU A 50 7.44 1.61 -6.81
C GLU A 50 8.22 0.71 -5.85
N TYR A 51 7.80 0.66 -4.58
CA TYR A 51 8.38 -0.22 -3.58
C TYR A 51 8.33 -1.71 -3.99
N TYR A 52 7.17 -2.19 -4.44
CA TYR A 52 7.02 -3.58 -4.83
C TYR A 52 7.78 -3.92 -6.12
N ASP A 53 7.89 -2.99 -7.06
CA ASP A 53 8.67 -3.18 -8.28
C ASP A 53 10.18 -3.30 -7.96
N GLU A 54 10.69 -2.47 -7.05
CA GLU A 54 12.07 -2.59 -6.55
C GLU A 54 12.31 -3.92 -5.82
N GLU A 55 11.38 -4.31 -4.94
CA GLU A 55 11.53 -5.55 -4.18
C GLU A 55 11.43 -6.78 -5.09
N LEU A 56 10.56 -6.75 -6.10
CA LEU A 56 10.50 -7.77 -7.15
C LEU A 56 11.80 -7.86 -7.94
N ALA A 57 12.43 -6.72 -8.25
CA ALA A 57 13.71 -6.72 -8.95
C ALA A 57 14.81 -7.38 -8.10
N LYS A 58 14.91 -7.03 -6.82
CA LYS A 58 15.84 -7.65 -5.87
C LYS A 58 15.57 -9.14 -5.70
N LEU A 59 14.29 -9.53 -5.57
CA LEU A 59 13.91 -10.93 -5.42
C LEU A 59 14.28 -11.75 -6.65
N LYS A 60 14.05 -11.22 -7.87
CA LYS A 60 14.46 -11.87 -9.12
C LYS A 60 15.98 -12.01 -9.24
N GLU A 61 16.74 -11.04 -8.75
CA GLU A 61 18.20 -11.14 -8.71
C GLU A 61 18.66 -12.24 -7.76
N LYS A 62 18.10 -12.28 -6.53
CA LYS A 62 18.35 -13.35 -5.56
C LYS A 62 17.98 -14.73 -6.11
N GLU A 63 16.80 -14.84 -6.72
CA GLU A 63 16.32 -16.08 -7.33
C GLU A 63 17.31 -16.55 -8.41
N ARG A 64 17.76 -15.66 -9.31
CA ARG A 64 18.76 -16.02 -10.31
C ARG A 64 20.07 -16.45 -9.66
N ALA A 65 20.54 -15.76 -8.63
CA ALA A 65 21.77 -16.15 -7.93
C ALA A 65 21.66 -17.56 -7.34
N ILE A 66 20.56 -17.88 -6.66
CA ILE A 66 20.31 -19.19 -6.05
C ILE A 66 20.10 -20.28 -7.10
N LEU A 67 19.33 -20.01 -8.16
CA LEU A 67 19.00 -21.00 -9.21
C LEU A 67 20.09 -21.14 -10.29
N SER A 68 21.10 -20.26 -10.30
CA SER A 68 22.15 -20.29 -11.31
C SER A 68 23.06 -21.50 -11.21
N ASP A 69 23.28 -22.01 -10.00
CA ASP A 69 24.15 -23.16 -9.73
C ASP A 69 23.49 -24.15 -8.77
N LYS A 70 23.74 -25.44 -8.99
CA LYS A 70 23.21 -26.53 -8.19
C LYS A 70 23.77 -26.49 -6.76
N ASP A 71 25.02 -26.08 -6.60
CA ASP A 71 25.66 -25.98 -5.28
C ASP A 71 25.05 -24.83 -4.47
N ALA A 72 24.79 -23.68 -5.10
CA ALA A 72 24.12 -22.54 -4.47
C ALA A 72 22.69 -22.89 -4.03
N LEU A 73 21.95 -23.63 -4.85
CA LEU A 73 20.61 -24.12 -4.52
C LEU A 73 20.62 -25.13 -3.35
N GLU A 74 21.59 -26.05 -3.33
CA GLU A 74 21.76 -27.02 -2.23
C GLU A 74 22.07 -26.30 -0.91
N THR A 75 23.02 -25.35 -0.91
CA THR A 75 23.35 -24.55 0.27
C THR A 75 22.13 -23.74 0.75
N TYR A 76 21.40 -23.09 -0.16
CA TYR A 76 20.19 -22.34 0.22
C TYR A 76 19.11 -23.25 0.83
N GLY A 77 18.87 -24.44 0.27
CA GLY A 77 17.94 -25.41 0.85
C GLY A 77 18.37 -25.93 2.21
N ARG A 78 19.69 -26.10 2.43
CA ARG A 78 20.27 -26.58 3.68
C ARG A 78 20.26 -25.53 4.78
N GLU A 79 20.63 -24.30 4.45
CA GLU A 79 20.63 -23.20 5.41
C GLU A 79 19.19 -22.79 5.68
N LYS A 80 18.46 -22.33 4.66
CA LYS A 80 17.14 -21.70 4.87
C LYS A 80 16.05 -22.65 5.34
N TYR A 81 16.04 -23.87 4.83
CA TYR A 81 14.96 -24.83 5.03
C TYR A 81 15.40 -26.11 5.73
N LEU A 82 16.66 -26.20 6.18
CA LEU A 82 17.22 -27.37 6.86
C LEU A 82 17.00 -28.67 6.07
N MET A 83 17.03 -28.60 4.74
CA MET A 83 16.80 -29.76 3.88
C MET A 83 17.91 -30.80 4.05
N LYS A 84 17.52 -32.05 4.33
CA LYS A 84 18.44 -33.18 4.46
C LYS A 84 18.77 -33.81 3.09
N LYS A 85 19.97 -34.37 2.98
CA LYS A 85 20.33 -35.29 1.88
C LYS A 85 20.01 -36.73 2.23
N GLU A 86 19.91 -37.56 1.20
CA GLU A 86 19.73 -39.00 1.38
C GLU A 86 20.91 -39.59 2.18
N GLY A 87 20.61 -40.25 3.30
CA GLY A 87 21.61 -40.80 4.22
C GLY A 87 22.13 -39.85 5.30
N GLU A 88 21.63 -38.60 5.37
CA GLU A 88 22.02 -37.61 6.37
C GLU A 88 20.96 -37.46 7.48
N THR A 89 21.43 -37.27 8.72
CA THR A 89 20.58 -37.01 9.90
C THR A 89 20.80 -35.58 10.36
N VAL A 90 19.76 -34.75 10.26
CA VAL A 90 19.75 -33.35 10.71
C VAL A 90 19.10 -33.27 12.09
N PHE A 91 19.78 -32.63 13.04
CA PHE A 91 19.27 -32.38 14.40
C PHE A 91 18.93 -30.90 14.56
N VAL A 92 17.70 -30.59 14.96
CA VAL A 92 17.26 -29.22 15.27
C VAL A 92 17.22 -29.08 16.79
N ILE A 93 17.96 -28.11 17.32
CA ILE A 93 17.99 -27.86 18.77
C ILE A 93 16.97 -26.77 19.09
N VAL A 94 15.99 -27.14 19.91
CA VAL A 94 14.90 -26.25 20.34
C VAL A 94 14.99 -25.96 21.83
N ASP A 95 14.47 -24.82 22.24
CA ASP A 95 14.34 -24.43 23.64
C ASP A 95 13.17 -25.16 24.35
N GLU A 96 12.91 -24.83 25.61
CA GLU A 96 11.81 -25.41 26.39
C GLU A 96 10.41 -25.08 25.82
N ASN A 97 10.30 -24.06 24.97
CA ASN A 97 9.07 -23.62 24.32
C ASN A 97 8.88 -24.22 22.91
N GLY A 98 9.88 -24.95 22.40
CA GLY A 98 9.86 -25.54 21.06
C GLY A 98 10.31 -24.59 19.95
N GLU A 99 10.93 -23.46 20.31
CA GLU A 99 11.48 -22.48 19.38
C GLU A 99 12.94 -22.82 19.05
N MET A 100 13.36 -22.61 17.80
CA MET A 100 14.74 -22.89 17.40
C MET A 100 15.69 -21.93 18.09
N MET A 101 16.74 -22.44 18.72
CA MET A 101 17.70 -21.61 19.47
C MET A 101 18.58 -20.73 18.57
N GLU A 102 18.62 -21.00 17.26
CA GLU A 102 19.29 -20.19 16.25
C GLU A 102 18.29 -19.93 15.12
N GLU A 103 17.89 -18.68 14.93
CA GLU A 103 17.02 -18.29 13.83
C GLU A 103 17.82 -18.33 12.52
N VAL A 104 17.31 -19.12 11.58
CA VAL A 104 17.81 -19.15 10.22
C VAL A 104 17.26 -17.93 9.47
N GLU A 105 18.07 -16.88 9.38
CA GLU A 105 17.74 -15.58 8.75
C GLU A 105 17.18 -15.71 7.33
#